data_AF-A0A6V6ZNM7-F1
#
_entry.id   AF-A0A6V6ZNM7-F1
#
_cell.length_a   1.000
_cell.length_b   1.000
_cell.length_c   1.000
_cell.angle_alpha   90.00
_cell.angle_beta   90.00
_cell.angle_gamma   90.00
#
_symmetry.space_group_name_H-M   'P 1'
#
loop_
_entity.id
_entity.type
_entity.pdbx_description
1 polymer ?
#
loop_
_entity_poly.entity_id
_entity_poly.type
_entity_poly.pdbx_seq_one_letter_code
_entity_poly.pdbx_strand_id
1 'polypeptide(L)'
;MNIDPRKLPFLIAVISLPSVAVYLGAGEALRVSEKPSEYIGLIFSILAASLFATVSILGDPGNLIRGGWRTAWEGAKGVQFRLMRLTYLFVLYMAVLFLLVVTEVIEAKCLTGLYWVHGVFAWLSIAAFIMSMWLPFEIKNIQVSRLEQEISYRKAARAKRDEQRRREEARQDRTSD
;
A
#
# COMPACT_ATOMS: atom_id res chain seq x y z
N MET A 1 18.34 -10.88 0.97
CA MET A 1 17.42 -9.91 1.59
C MET A 1 18.27 -8.75 2.09
N ASN A 2 18.42 -7.68 1.29
CA ASN A 2 19.24 -6.52 1.66
C ASN A 2 18.37 -5.62 2.54
N ILE A 3 18.52 -5.70 3.86
CA ILE A 3 17.70 -4.93 4.79
C ILE A 3 18.20 -3.49 4.75
N ASP A 4 17.41 -2.60 4.14
CA ASP A 4 17.69 -1.16 4.14
C ASP A 4 17.81 -0.66 5.59
N PRO A 5 18.95 -0.07 6.00
CA PRO A 5 19.16 0.39 7.37
C PRO A 5 18.18 1.50 7.80
N ARG A 6 17.56 2.19 6.82
CA ARG A 6 16.51 3.19 7.05
C ARG A 6 15.17 2.59 7.48
N LYS A 7 14.93 1.30 7.22
CA LYS A 7 13.68 0.59 7.57
C LYS A 7 13.79 -0.18 8.89
N LEU A 8 15.01 -0.30 9.42
CA LEU A 8 15.29 -0.95 10.70
C LEU A 8 14.59 -0.29 11.90
N PRO A 9 14.62 1.03 12.11
CA PRO A 9 13.91 1.65 13.23
C PRO A 9 12.39 1.48 13.13
N PHE A 10 11.85 1.40 11.92
CA PHE A 10 10.43 1.15 11.68
C PHE A 10 10.03 -0.29 12.05
N LEU A 11 10.83 -1.28 11.65
CA LEU A 11 10.60 -2.68 12.04
C LEU A 11 10.70 -2.87 13.56
N ILE A 12 11.66 -2.19 14.19
CA ILE A 12 11.79 -2.20 15.65
C ILE A 12 10.54 -1.58 16.29
N ALA A 13 10.06 -0.43 15.81
CA ALA A 13 8.84 0.21 16.30
C ALA A 13 7.60 -0.66 16.14
N VAL A 14 7.44 -1.33 14.99
CA VAL A 14 6.30 -2.23 14.72
C VAL A 14 6.26 -3.43 15.67
N ILE A 15 7.41 -3.88 16.17
CA ILE A 15 7.47 -5.03 17.09
C ILE A 15 7.42 -4.56 18.55
N SER A 16 8.12 -3.47 18.88
CA SER A 16 8.26 -3.01 20.27
C SER A 16 7.01 -2.31 20.80
N LEU A 17 6.38 -1.42 20.02
CA LEU A 17 5.21 -0.66 20.47
C LEU A 17 4.00 -1.56 20.80
N PRO A 18 3.60 -2.51 19.94
CA PRO A 18 2.50 -3.41 20.27
C PRO A 18 2.82 -4.31 21.45
N SER A 19 4.07 -4.78 21.57
CA SER A 19 4.49 -5.64 22.68
C SER A 19 4.43 -4.90 24.04
N VAL A 20 4.87 -3.64 24.07
CA VAL A 20 4.76 -2.79 25.25
C VAL A 20 3.30 -2.48 25.57
N ALA A 21 2.47 -2.18 24.57
CA ALA A 21 1.05 -1.91 24.77
C ALA A 21 0.29 -3.13 25.35
N VAL A 22 0.55 -4.33 24.84
CA VAL A 22 -0.04 -5.56 25.40
C VAL A 22 0.48 -5.83 26.81
N TYR A 23 1.77 -5.63 27.08
CA TYR A 23 2.34 -5.78 28.42
C TYR A 23 1.75 -4.80 29.45
N LEU A 24 1.41 -3.57 29.02
CA LEU A 24 0.74 -2.56 29.85
C LEU A 24 -0.76 -2.85 30.08
N GLY A 25 -1.28 -3.97 29.56
CA GLY A 25 -2.66 -4.38 29.80
C GLY A 25 -3.66 -3.88 28.75
N ALA A 26 -3.21 -3.45 27.57
CA ALA A 26 -4.14 -3.10 26.48
C ALA A 26 -5.06 -4.28 26.09
N GLY A 27 -4.57 -5.52 26.19
CA GLY A 27 -5.40 -6.71 25.97
C GLY A 27 -6.49 -6.89 27.04
N GLU A 28 -6.20 -6.50 28.28
CA GLU A 28 -7.15 -6.58 29.39
C GLU A 28 -8.19 -5.44 29.33
N ALA A 29 -7.75 -4.25 28.91
CA ALA A 29 -8.63 -3.10 28.68
C ALA A 29 -9.65 -3.34 27.55
N LEU A 30 -9.25 -4.09 26.52
CA LEU A 30 -10.14 -4.54 25.44
C LEU A 30 -11.14 -5.59 25.90
N ARG A 31 -10.81 -6.38 26.92
CA ARG A 31 -11.70 -7.39 27.50
C ARG A 31 -12.71 -6.80 28.48
N VAL A 32 -12.35 -5.74 29.19
CA VAL A 32 -13.20 -5.12 30.22
C VAL A 32 -14.20 -4.13 29.62
N SER A 33 -14.00 -3.68 28.38
CA SER A 33 -14.87 -2.72 27.71
C SER A 33 -15.16 -3.15 26.28
N GLU A 34 -16.45 -3.26 25.91
CA GLU A 34 -16.89 -3.57 24.53
C GLU A 34 -16.63 -2.40 23.55
N LYS A 35 -16.53 -1.17 24.05
CA LYS A 35 -16.45 0.02 23.18
C LYS A 35 -15.21 0.10 22.29
N PRO A 36 -13.99 -0.25 22.75
CA PRO A 36 -12.79 -0.12 21.93
C PRO A 36 -12.72 -1.15 20.78
N SER A 37 -13.25 -2.36 20.93
CA SER A 37 -13.26 -3.35 19.84
C SER A 37 -14.12 -2.88 18.67
N GLU A 38 -15.29 -2.28 18.95
CA GLU A 38 -16.18 -1.70 17.95
C GLU A 38 -15.50 -0.59 17.13
N TYR A 39 -14.84 0.36 17.80
CA TYR A 39 -14.11 1.43 17.11
C TYR A 39 -12.93 0.92 16.28
N ILE A 40 -12.20 -0.08 16.79
CA ILE A 40 -11.12 -0.73 16.05
C ILE A 40 -11.70 -1.37 14.79
N GLY A 41 -12.80 -2.13 14.90
CA GLY A 41 -13.48 -2.75 13.76
C GLY A 41 -13.91 -1.72 12.71
N LEU A 42 -14.49 -0.59 13.14
CA LEU A 42 -14.93 0.48 12.26
C LEU A 42 -13.76 1.12 11.49
N ILE A 43 -12.67 1.46 12.19
CA ILE A 43 -11.47 2.04 11.56
C ILE A 43 -10.85 1.06 10.56
N PHE A 44 -10.70 -0.21 10.94
CA PHE A 44 -10.12 -1.22 10.06
C PHE A 44 -11.01 -1.52 8.84
N SER A 45 -12.33 -1.47 8.97
CA SER A 45 -13.26 -1.61 7.84
C SER A 45 -13.10 -0.49 6.82
N ILE A 46 -13.05 0.78 7.26
CA ILE A 46 -12.82 1.93 6.37
C ILE A 46 -11.45 1.84 5.70
N LEU A 47 -10.40 1.49 6.46
CA LEU A 47 -9.05 1.31 5.94
C LEU A 47 -8.98 0.17 4.91
N ALA A 48 -9.63 -0.96 5.17
CA ALA A 48 -9.68 -2.09 4.24
C ALA A 48 -10.39 -1.72 2.93
N ALA A 49 -11.52 -1.00 3.00
CA ALA A 49 -12.23 -0.53 1.81
C ALA A 49 -11.37 0.43 0.97
N SER A 50 -10.71 1.40 1.61
CA SER A 50 -9.82 2.36 0.94
C SER A 50 -8.60 1.66 0.29
N LEU A 51 -8.03 0.69 0.99
CA LEU A 51 -6.90 -0.09 0.51
C LEU A 51 -7.29 -0.97 -0.68
N PHE A 52 -8.45 -1.64 -0.60
CA PHE A 52 -9.00 -2.43 -1.70
C PHE A 52 -9.21 -1.56 -2.94
N ALA A 53 -9.81 -0.37 -2.79
CA ALA A 53 -9.98 0.57 -3.89
C ALA A 53 -8.63 0.97 -4.52
N THR A 54 -7.62 1.25 -3.69
CA THR A 54 -6.27 1.57 -4.16
C THR A 54 -5.66 0.40 -4.94
N VAL A 55 -5.72 -0.81 -4.41
CA VAL A 55 -5.19 -2.02 -5.08
C VAL A 55 -5.90 -2.25 -6.41
N SER A 56 -7.22 -2.03 -6.47
CA SER A 56 -8.00 -2.15 -7.71
C SER A 56 -7.56 -1.11 -8.75
N ILE A 57 -7.35 0.15 -8.37
CA ILE A 57 -6.89 1.22 -9.27
C ILE A 57 -5.46 0.96 -9.76
N LEU A 58 -4.57 0.50 -8.87
CA LEU A 58 -3.19 0.21 -9.24
C LEU A 58 -3.04 -1.09 -10.03
N GLY A 59 -3.97 -2.04 -9.84
CA GLY A 59 -4.02 -3.34 -10.50
C GLY A 59 -4.57 -3.29 -11.93
N ASP A 60 -5.19 -2.18 -12.35
CA ASP A 60 -5.64 -2.00 -13.73
C ASP A 60 -4.46 -1.96 -14.72
N PRO A 61 -4.32 -2.95 -15.62
CA PRO A 61 -3.26 -2.99 -16.62
C PRO A 61 -3.40 -1.89 -17.67
N GLY A 62 -4.56 -1.26 -17.80
CA GLY A 62 -4.80 -0.13 -18.72
C GLY A 62 -4.02 1.14 -18.34
N ASN A 63 -3.51 1.21 -17.11
CA ASN A 63 -2.71 2.31 -16.60
C ASN A 63 -1.18 2.05 -16.69
N LEU A 64 -0.78 1.03 -17.46
CA LEU A 64 0.63 0.78 -17.78
C LEU A 64 1.14 1.80 -18.80
N ILE A 65 2.36 2.28 -18.55
CA ILE A 65 3.05 3.35 -19.28
C ILE A 65 2.97 3.12 -20.79
N ARG A 66 2.50 4.14 -21.53
CA ARG A 66 2.53 4.13 -23.00
C ARG A 66 3.98 4.33 -23.46
N GLY A 67 4.58 3.31 -24.09
CA GLY A 67 5.98 3.35 -24.54
C GLY A 67 6.40 2.05 -25.23
N GLY A 68 7.70 1.94 -25.57
CA GLY A 68 8.25 0.71 -26.15
C GLY A 68 8.17 -0.48 -25.17
N TRP A 69 7.99 -1.69 -25.69
CA TRP A 69 7.77 -2.90 -24.91
C TRP A 69 8.83 -3.13 -23.81
N ARG A 70 10.09 -2.77 -24.09
CA ARG A 70 11.22 -2.94 -23.17
C ARG A 70 11.17 -2.01 -21.95
N THR A 71 10.87 -0.72 -22.16
CA THR A 71 10.77 0.25 -21.06
C THR A 71 9.50 0.05 -20.23
N ALA A 72 8.42 -0.40 -20.87
CA ALA A 72 7.19 -0.80 -20.17
C ALA A 72 7.43 -2.01 -19.25
N TRP A 73 8.23 -2.99 -19.69
CA TRP A 73 8.52 -4.20 -18.91
C TRP A 73 9.39 -3.92 -17.68
N GLU A 74 10.41 -3.07 -17.80
CA GLU A 74 11.25 -2.64 -16.67
C GLU A 74 10.46 -1.84 -15.63
N GLY A 75 9.57 -0.94 -16.07
CA GLY A 75 8.67 -0.20 -15.18
C GLY A 75 7.63 -1.09 -14.49
N ALA A 76 7.08 -2.07 -15.21
CA ALA A 76 6.07 -2.99 -14.69
C ALA A 76 6.58 -3.82 -13.50
N LYS A 77 7.83 -4.30 -13.53
CA LYS A 77 8.43 -5.03 -12.40
C LYS A 77 8.44 -4.20 -11.11
N GLY A 78 8.84 -2.93 -11.20
CA GLY A 78 8.88 -2.03 -10.05
C GLY A 78 7.51 -1.76 -9.44
N VAL A 79 6.47 -1.67 -10.28
CA VAL A 79 5.08 -1.52 -9.85
C VAL A 79 4.54 -2.82 -9.23
N GLN A 80 4.85 -3.98 -9.82
CA GLN A 80 4.40 -5.28 -9.33
C GLN A 80 4.88 -5.57 -7.90
N PHE A 81 6.16 -5.36 -7.60
CA PHE A 81 6.67 -5.58 -6.23
C PHE A 81 6.00 -4.67 -5.19
N ARG A 82 5.63 -3.45 -5.59
CA ARG A 82 4.92 -2.53 -4.70
C ARG A 82 3.47 -2.96 -4.54
N LEU A 83 2.80 -3.34 -5.62
CA LEU A 83 1.42 -3.83 -5.60
C LEU A 83 1.29 -5.07 -4.71
N MET A 84 2.24 -6.00 -4.80
CA MET A 84 2.29 -7.20 -3.97
C MET A 84 2.35 -6.86 -2.47
N ARG A 85 3.06 -5.79 -2.09
CA ARG A 85 3.10 -5.31 -0.71
C ARG A 85 1.78 -4.70 -0.24
N LEU A 86 1.09 -3.91 -1.08
CA LEU A 86 -0.26 -3.43 -0.78
C LEU A 86 -1.23 -4.61 -0.59
N THR A 87 -1.13 -5.65 -1.43
CA THR A 87 -1.93 -6.86 -1.30
C THR A 87 -1.66 -7.60 0.01
N TYR A 88 -0.40 -7.73 0.45
CA TYR A 88 -0.09 -8.32 1.75
C TYR A 88 -0.68 -7.54 2.92
N LEU A 89 -0.65 -6.19 2.85
CA LEU A 89 -1.28 -5.35 3.86
C LEU A 89 -2.80 -5.55 3.91
N PHE A 90 -3.43 -5.71 2.75
CA PHE A 90 -4.86 -5.99 2.63
C PHE A 90 -5.23 -7.34 3.29
N VAL A 91 -4.44 -8.38 3.02
CA VAL A 91 -4.61 -9.69 3.66
C VAL A 91 -4.43 -9.58 5.18
N LEU A 92 -3.47 -8.79 5.66
CA LEU A 92 -3.27 -8.55 7.09
C LEU A 92 -4.50 -7.89 7.74
N TYR A 93 -5.15 -6.93 7.06
CA TYR A 93 -6.37 -6.29 7.57
C TYR A 93 -7.55 -7.25 7.61
N MET A 94 -7.71 -8.08 6.58
CA MET A 94 -8.71 -9.15 6.58
C MET A 94 -8.47 -10.12 7.75
N ALA A 95 -7.20 -10.43 8.06
CA ALA A 95 -6.85 -11.24 9.22
C ALA A 95 -7.21 -10.56 10.56
N VAL A 96 -6.95 -9.25 10.71
CA VAL A 96 -7.34 -8.49 11.91
C VAL A 96 -8.85 -8.45 12.09
N LEU A 97 -9.61 -8.19 11.02
CA LEU A 97 -11.08 -8.19 11.05
C LEU A 97 -11.64 -9.58 11.37
N PHE A 98 -11.06 -10.63 10.79
CA PHE A 98 -11.42 -12.01 11.14
C PHE A 98 -11.15 -12.30 12.62
N LEU A 99 -9.99 -11.87 13.12
CA LEU A 99 -9.61 -12.06 14.51
C LEU A 99 -10.51 -11.28 15.47
N LEU A 100 -10.98 -10.10 15.08
CA LEU A 100 -12.00 -9.33 15.80
C LEU A 100 -13.31 -10.12 15.92
N VAL A 101 -13.78 -10.73 14.82
CA VAL A 101 -14.98 -11.58 14.88
C VAL A 101 -14.77 -12.78 15.81
N VAL A 102 -13.58 -13.38 15.78
CA VAL A 102 -13.23 -14.50 16.68
C VAL A 102 -13.23 -14.05 18.15
N THR A 103 -12.69 -12.87 18.49
CA THR A 103 -12.70 -12.37 19.87
C THR A 103 -14.11 -12.11 20.39
N GLU A 104 -14.96 -11.47 19.58
CA GLU A 104 -16.37 -11.20 19.92
C GLU A 104 -17.17 -12.51 20.15
N VAL A 105 -16.92 -13.54 19.34
CA VAL A 105 -17.55 -14.87 19.50
C VAL A 105 -17.07 -15.58 20.77
N ILE A 106 -15.78 -15.46 21.12
CA ILE A 106 -15.20 -16.04 22.34
C ILE A 106 -15.80 -15.38 23.58
N GLU A 107 -15.96 -14.05 23.56
CA GLU A 107 -16.58 -13.28 24.63
C GLU A 107 -18.04 -13.67 24.82
N ALA A 108 -18.81 -13.76 23.73
CA ALA A 108 -20.21 -14.21 23.76
C ALA A 108 -20.41 -15.63 24.33
N LYS A 109 -19.37 -16.47 24.30
CA LYS A 109 -19.39 -17.85 24.82
C LYS A 109 -18.73 -18.00 26.19
N CYS A 110 -18.25 -16.91 26.81
CA CYS A 110 -17.55 -16.92 28.10
C CYS A 110 -16.41 -17.95 28.20
N LEU A 111 -15.68 -18.19 27.10
CA LEU A 111 -14.61 -19.18 27.04
C LEU A 111 -13.35 -18.66 27.77
N THR A 112 -13.30 -18.89 29.07
CA THR A 112 -12.26 -18.41 30.01
C THR A 112 -10.85 -18.89 29.67
N GLY A 113 -10.72 -20.00 28.93
CA GLY A 113 -9.43 -20.58 28.53
C GLY A 113 -8.75 -19.89 27.35
N LEU A 114 -9.44 -19.00 26.62
CA LEU A 114 -8.94 -18.38 25.38
C LEU A 114 -8.65 -16.88 25.52
N TYR A 115 -8.49 -16.36 26.75
CA TYR A 115 -8.23 -14.94 26.96
C TYR A 115 -6.95 -14.41 26.31
N TRP A 116 -5.95 -15.27 26.09
CA TRP A 116 -4.72 -14.89 25.36
C TRP A 116 -5.00 -14.39 23.93
N VAL A 117 -6.11 -14.81 23.31
CA VAL A 117 -6.52 -14.38 21.96
C VAL A 117 -6.80 -12.87 21.91
N HIS A 118 -7.32 -12.27 22.99
CA HIS A 118 -7.53 -10.82 23.08
C HIS A 118 -6.20 -10.06 23.08
N GLY A 119 -5.17 -10.63 23.73
CA GLY A 119 -3.80 -10.09 23.69
C GLY A 119 -3.20 -10.16 22.28
N VAL A 120 -3.40 -11.28 21.57
CA VAL A 120 -2.95 -11.41 20.17
C VAL A 120 -3.68 -10.44 19.26
N PHE A 121 -4.99 -10.28 19.43
CA PHE A 121 -5.79 -9.32 18.69
C PHE A 121 -5.31 -7.88 18.90
N ALA A 122 -5.08 -7.49 20.16
CA ALA A 122 -4.55 -6.17 20.51
C ALA A 122 -3.18 -5.92 19.86
N TRP A 123 -2.27 -6.90 19.98
CA TRP A 123 -0.93 -6.82 19.39
C TRP A 123 -1.00 -6.66 17.87
N LEU A 124 -1.77 -7.52 17.21
CA LEU A 124 -1.90 -7.54 15.76
C LEU A 124 -2.57 -6.26 15.23
N SER A 125 -3.58 -5.75 15.93
CA SER A 125 -4.28 -4.51 15.55
C SER A 125 -3.35 -3.30 15.62
N ILE A 126 -2.59 -3.14 16.69
CA ILE A 126 -1.63 -2.02 16.82
C ILE A 126 -0.52 -2.16 15.77
N ALA A 127 0.00 -3.37 15.57
CA ALA A 127 1.03 -3.63 14.56
C ALA A 127 0.54 -3.28 13.14
N ALA A 128 -0.66 -3.75 12.78
CA ALA A 128 -1.28 -3.48 11.48
C ALA A 128 -1.58 -1.98 11.29
N PHE A 129 -2.02 -1.28 12.35
CA PHE A 129 -2.26 0.15 12.30
C PHE A 129 -0.97 0.97 12.09
N ILE A 130 0.13 0.61 12.74
CA ILE A 130 1.43 1.27 12.48
C ILE A 130 1.88 1.02 11.04
N MET A 131 1.68 -0.21 10.53
CA MET A 131 1.98 -0.57 9.14
C MET A 131 1.13 0.25 8.14
N SER A 132 -0.13 0.53 8.49
CA SER A 132 -1.07 1.35 7.71
C SER A 132 -0.52 2.72 7.34
N MET A 133 0.09 3.40 8.32
CA MET A 133 0.55 4.78 8.15
C MET A 133 1.60 4.93 7.05
N TRP A 134 2.25 3.84 6.65
CA TRP A 134 3.27 3.86 5.60
C TRP A 134 2.69 3.72 4.18
N LEU A 135 1.48 3.18 4.04
CA LEU A 135 0.81 2.94 2.77
C LEU A 135 0.62 4.19 1.89
N PRO A 136 0.12 5.34 2.38
CA PRO A 136 -0.12 6.53 1.54
C PRO A 136 1.17 7.08 0.91
N PHE A 137 2.31 6.94 1.58
CA PHE A 137 3.61 7.39 1.05
C PHE A 137 4.05 6.56 -0.16
N GLU A 138 3.75 5.26 -0.17
CA GLU A 138 4.14 4.37 -1.25
C GLU A 138 3.30 4.58 -2.50
N ILE A 139 2.00 4.81 -2.33
CA ILE A 139 1.06 5.10 -3.43
C ILE A 139 1.42 6.41 -4.09
N LYS A 140 1.69 7.47 -3.30
CA LYS A 140 2.12 8.77 -3.80
C LYS A 140 3.34 8.64 -4.71
N ASN A 141 4.35 7.88 -4.29
CA ASN A 141 5.55 7.69 -5.09
C ASN A 141 5.28 6.95 -6.41
N ILE A 142 4.29 6.05 -6.44
CA ILE A 142 3.87 5.38 -7.68
C ILE A 142 3.23 6.39 -8.62
N GLN A 143 2.26 7.18 -8.13
CA GLN A 143 1.55 8.16 -8.95
C GLN A 143 2.50 9.23 -9.50
N VAL A 144 3.42 9.74 -8.67
CA VAL A 144 4.43 10.72 -9.09
C VAL A 144 5.37 10.14 -10.14
N SER A 145 5.85 8.91 -9.94
CA SER A 145 6.75 8.25 -10.92
C SER A 145 6.07 8.04 -12.28
N ARG A 146 4.77 7.68 -12.28
CA ARG A 146 3.98 7.53 -13.52
C ARG A 146 3.80 8.88 -14.21
N LEU A 147 3.52 9.94 -13.45
CA LEU A 147 3.34 11.29 -13.99
C LEU A 147 4.64 11.81 -14.63
N GLU A 148 5.79 11.63 -13.98
CA GLU A 148 7.10 12.02 -14.53
C GLU A 148 7.42 11.28 -15.83
N GLN A 149 7.14 9.97 -15.88
CA GLN A 149 7.33 9.16 -17.08
C GLN A 149 6.46 9.64 -18.23
N GLU A 150 5.18 9.90 -18.01
CA GLU A 150 4.27 10.44 -19.03
C GLU A 150 4.72 11.82 -19.52
N ILE A 151 5.17 12.71 -18.63
CA ILE A 151 5.72 14.02 -19.00
C ILE A 151 6.96 13.86 -19.87
N SER A 152 7.88 12.97 -19.50
CA SER A 152 9.11 12.71 -20.27
C SER A 152 8.80 12.16 -21.68
N TYR A 153 7.83 11.25 -21.78
CA TYR A 153 7.38 10.71 -23.05
C TYR A 153 6.76 11.78 -23.95
N ARG A 154 5.88 12.63 -23.40
CA ARG A 154 5.27 13.75 -24.15
C ARG A 154 6.30 14.77 -24.62
N LYS A 155 7.31 15.07 -23.79
CA LYS A 155 8.42 15.95 -24.17
C LYS A 155 9.23 15.36 -25.32
N ALA A 156 9.59 14.08 -25.25
CA ALA A 156 10.32 13.40 -26.31
C ALA A 156 9.53 13.30 -27.62
N ALA A 157 8.22 13.04 -27.55
CA ALA A 157 7.34 12.96 -28.71
C ALA A 157 7.20 14.33 -29.42
N ARG A 158 7.10 15.44 -28.66
CA ARG A 158 7.11 16.79 -29.23
C ARG A 158 8.43 17.10 -29.94
N ALA A 159 9.56 16.82 -29.28
CA ALA A 159 10.88 17.05 -29.88
C ALA A 159 11.06 16.30 -31.22
N LYS A 160 10.60 15.05 -31.31
CA LYS A 160 10.63 14.28 -32.58
C LYS A 160 9.76 14.89 -33.67
N ARG A 161 8.56 15.37 -33.33
CA ARG A 161 7.68 16.06 -34.30
C ARG A 161 8.31 17.34 -34.82
N ASP A 162 8.90 18.13 -33.93
CA ASP A 162 9.55 19.39 -34.31
C ASP A 162 10.74 19.13 -35.23
N GLU A 163 11.52 18.06 -34.97
CA GLU A 163 12.61 17.64 -35.84
C GLU A 163 12.13 17.16 -37.22
N GLN A 164 11.04 16.39 -37.27
CA GLN A 164 10.43 15.96 -38.53
C GLN A 164 9.96 17.16 -39.36
N ARG A 165 9.29 18.12 -38.73
CA ARG A 165 8.81 19.33 -39.40
C ARG A 165 9.96 20.14 -40.00
N ARG A 166 11.05 20.34 -39.24
CA ARG A 166 12.27 21.00 -39.75
C ARG A 166 12.91 20.26 -40.93
N ARG A 167 12.90 18.93 -40.91
CA ARG A 167 13.42 18.11 -42.02
C ARG A 167 12.53 18.19 -43.27
N GLU A 168 11.23 18.33 -43.09
CA GLU A 168 10.28 18.53 -44.19
C GLU A 168 10.44 19.92 -44.81
N GLU A 169 10.53 20.96 -43.99
CA GLU A 169 10.82 22.34 -44.43
C GLU A 169 12.15 22.41 -45.22
N ALA A 170 13.23 21.83 -44.69
CA ALA A 170 14.53 21.78 -45.36
C ALA A 170 14.58 20.90 -46.63
N ARG A 171 13.56 20.06 -46.85
CA ARG A 171 13.38 19.30 -48.11
C ARG A 171 12.60 20.10 -49.13
N GLN A 172 11.57 20.84 -48.71
CA GLN A 172 10.80 21.72 -49.60
C GLN A 172 11.67 22.84 -50.19
N ASP A 173 12.54 23.45 -49.39
CA ASP A 173 13.48 24.46 -49.89
C ASP A 173 14.40 23.90 -50.97
N ARG A 174 14.90 22.66 -50.79
CA ARG A 174 15.80 22.00 -51.76
C ARG A 174 15.14 21.59 -53.07
N THR A 175 13.82 21.52 -53.14
CA THR A 175 13.08 21.18 -54.36
C THR A 175 12.56 22.41 -55.11
N SER A 176 12.77 23.61 -54.56
CA SER A 176 12.26 24.88 -55.11
C SER A 176 13.32 25.66 -55.90
N ASP A 177 14.58 25.21 -55.88
CA ASP A 177 15.71 25.65 -56.71
C ASP A 177 15.94 24.68 -57.89
#